data_AF-A0A2J6RPP6-F1
#
_entry.id   AF-A0A2J6RPP6-F1
#
_cell.length_a   1.000
_cell.length_b   1.000
_cell.length_c   1.000
_cell.angle_alpha   90.00
_cell.angle_beta   90.00
_cell.angle_gamma   90.00
#
_symmetry.space_group_name_H-M   'P 1'
#
loop_
_entity.id
_entity.type
_entity.pdbx_description
1 polymer ?
#
loop_
_entity_poly.entity_id
_entity_poly.type
_entity_poly.pdbx_seq_one_letter_code
_entity_poly.pdbx_strand_id
1 'polypeptide(L)' 'MKIKALPHLAAVINEGCRLHSGTVSRSQRIGREPLTFNDWVIPASTPINSSSYFTHYNETLFAQPCAFIPDR' A
#
# COMPACT_ATOMS: atom_id res chain seq x y z
N MET A 1 -25.56 17.38 -11.20
CA MET A 1 -25.55 15.96 -11.61
C MET A 1 -25.22 15.12 -10.37
N LYS A 2 -26.08 14.18 -9.95
CA LYS A 2 -25.86 13.37 -8.73
C LYS A 2 -25.08 12.11 -9.11
N ILE A 3 -23.91 11.88 -8.52
CA ILE A 3 -23.13 10.66 -8.75
C ILE A 3 -23.87 9.49 -8.09
N LYS A 4 -24.20 8.45 -8.87
CA LYS A 4 -24.73 7.20 -8.33
C LYS A 4 -23.57 6.42 -7.72
N ALA A 5 -23.76 5.86 -6.52
CA ALA A 5 -22.80 4.92 -5.96
C ALA A 5 -22.78 3.66 -6.84
N LEU A 6 -21.59 3.27 -7.31
CA LEU A 6 -21.37 2.05 -8.09
C LEU A 6 -20.31 1.22 -7.34
N PRO A 7 -20.70 0.50 -6.27
CA PRO A 7 -19.75 -0.17 -5.39
C PRO A 7 -18.85 -1.16 -6.13
N HIS A 8 -19.43 -1.96 -7.04
CA HIS A 8 -18.66 -2.92 -7.82
C HIS A 8 -17.67 -2.25 -8.80
N LEU A 9 -18.07 -1.14 -9.43
CA LEU A 9 -17.15 -0.37 -10.26
C LEU A 9 -15.98 0.20 -9.43
N ALA A 10 -16.26 0.71 -8.23
CA ALA A 10 -15.23 1.18 -7.31
C ALA A 10 -14.29 0.03 -6.89
N ALA A 11 -14.83 -1.16 -6.64
CA ALA A 11 -14.06 -2.35 -6.30
C ALA A 11 -13.12 -2.77 -7.46
N VAL A 12 -13.62 -2.78 -8.70
CA VAL A 12 -12.83 -3.03 -9.92
C VAL A 12 -11.69 -2.03 -10.07
N ILE A 13 -11.95 -0.74 -9.86
CA ILE A 13 -10.94 0.32 -9.95
C ILE A 13 -9.87 0.11 -8.88
N ASN A 14 -10.27 -0.12 -7.63
CA ASN A 14 -9.35 -0.29 -6.51
C ASN A 14 -8.46 -1.53 -6.69
N GLU A 15 -9.04 -2.66 -7.12
CA GLU A 15 -8.28 -3.89 -7.35
C GLU A 15 -7.30 -3.74 -8.53
N GLY A 16 -7.69 -2.99 -9.56
CA GLY A 16 -6.80 -2.61 -10.66
C GLY A 16 -5.60 -1.80 -10.17
N CYS A 17 -5.84 -0.77 -9.34
CA CYS A 17 -4.78 0.03 -8.72
C CYS A 17 -3.89 -0.78 -7.78
N ARG A 18 -4.44 -1.77 -7.06
CA ARG A 18 -3.66 -2.64 -6.18
C ARG A 18 -2.65 -3.49 -6.97
N LEU A 19 -3.13 -4.20 -7.99
CA LEU A 19 -2.29 -5.10 -8.80
C LEU A 19 -1.31 -4.36 -9.70
N HIS A 20 -1.79 -3.35 -10.43
CA HIS A 20 -0.97 -2.46 -11.25
C HIS A 20 -0.73 -1.15 -10.51
N SER A 21 0.05 -1.25 -9.43
CA SER A 21 0.51 -0.08 -8.69
C SER A 21 1.38 0.77 -9.60
N GLY A 22 0.86 1.90 -10.10
CA GLY A 22 1.57 2.73 -11.09
C GLY A 22 3.00 3.07 -10.66
N THR A 23 3.16 3.61 -9.45
CA THR A 23 4.49 3.86 -8.86
C THR A 23 4.72 2.90 -7.69
N VAL A 24 5.55 1.87 -7.91
CA VAL A 24 6.06 0.98 -6.84
C VAL A 24 7.39 1.44 -6.25
N SER A 25 7.93 2.58 -6.73
CA SER A 25 9.20 3.09 -6.25
C SER A 25 9.15 3.36 -4.74
N ARG A 26 10.29 3.14 -4.09
CA ARG A 26 10.44 3.32 -2.65
C ARG A 26 10.28 4.80 -2.32
N SER A 27 9.21 5.14 -1.59
CA SER A 27 8.99 6.49 -1.10
C SER A 27 9.77 6.68 0.19
N GLN A 28 10.79 7.54 0.16
CA GLN A 28 11.62 7.79 1.34
C GLN A 28 10.88 8.67 2.35
N ARG A 29 11.02 8.37 3.63
CA ARG A 29 10.59 9.17 4.77
C ARG A 29 11.80 9.35 5.68
N ILE A 30 12.01 10.57 6.17
CA ILE A 30 13.13 10.91 7.06
C ILE A 30 12.53 11.51 8.32
N GLY A 31 12.74 10.84 9.46
CA GLY A 31 12.38 11.37 10.78
C GLY A 31 13.44 12.37 11.26
N ARG A 32 13.00 13.48 11.87
CA ARG A 32 13.92 14.45 12.49
C ARG A 32 14.44 14.02 13.85
N GLU A 33 13.74 13.08 14.48
CA GLU A 33 14.07 12.51 15.79
C GLU A 33 14.30 10.99 15.63
N PRO A 34 14.97 10.33 16.58
CA PRO A 34 15.09 8.88 16.59
C PRO A 34 13.69 8.22 16.59
N LEU A 35 13.49 7.24 15.73
CA LEU A 35 12.24 6.49 15.60
C LEU A 35 12.38 5.13 16.28
N THR A 36 11.41 4.74 17.09
CA THR A 36 11.38 3.39 17.67
C THR A 36 10.53 2.47 16.80
N PHE A 37 11.06 1.30 16.45
CA PHE A 37 10.35 0.27 15.70
C PHE A 37 10.60 -1.11 16.34
N ASN A 38 9.59 -1.66 17.01
CA ASN A 38 9.73 -2.83 17.89
C ASN A 38 10.88 -2.58 18.89
N ASP A 39 11.86 -3.49 18.98
CA ASP A 39 13.03 -3.37 19.85
C ASP A 39 14.17 -2.52 19.25
N TRP A 40 13.97 -1.95 18.05
CA TRP A 40 14.99 -1.19 17.34
C TRP A 40 14.79 0.31 17.50
N VAL A 41 15.91 1.03 17.66
CA VAL A 41 15.95 2.49 17.59
C VAL A 41 16.64 2.90 16.29
N ILE A 42 15.87 3.50 15.38
CA ILE A 42 16.36 4.06 14.13
C ILE A 42 16.83 5.49 14.40
N PRO A 43 18.11 5.84 14.15
CA PRO A 43 18.61 7.17 14.41
C PRO A 43 17.88 8.26 13.60
N ALA A 44 17.84 9.47 14.17
CA ALA A 44 17.37 10.65 13.46
C ALA A 44 18.07 10.81 12.10
N SER A 45 17.34 11.36 11.13
CA SER A 45 17.82 11.60 9.76
C SER A 45 18.14 10.35 8.94
N THR A 46 17.81 9.14 9.42
CA THR A 46 17.92 7.91 8.63
C THR A 46 16.76 7.81 7.62
N PRO A 47 17.02 7.67 6.31
CA PRO A 47 15.96 7.45 5.33
C PRO A 47 15.35 6.06 5.44
N ILE A 48 14.02 6.01 5.63
CA ILE A 48 13.23 4.79 5.66
C ILE A 48 12.37 4.74 4.39
N ASN A 49 12.33 3.58 3.76
CA ASN A 49 11.63 3.39 2.50
C ASN A 49 10.36 2.56 2.69
N SER A 50 9.22 3.09 2.28
CA SER A 50 7.99 2.30 2.12
C SER A 50 7.74 1.99 0.65
N SER A 51 7.33 0.76 0.34
CA SER A 51 6.84 0.40 -1.00
C SER A 51 5.46 -0.25 -0.87
N SER A 52 4.52 0.22 -1.67
CA SER A 52 3.17 -0.35 -1.77
C SER A 52 3.17 -1.82 -2.17
N TYR A 53 4.22 -2.27 -2.86
CA TYR A 53 4.39 -3.67 -3.27
C TYR A 53 4.24 -4.63 -2.08
N PHE A 54 4.92 -4.36 -0.97
CA PHE A 54 4.87 -5.24 0.21
C PHE A 54 3.50 -5.32 0.83
N THR A 55 2.69 -4.26 0.75
CA THR A 55 1.32 -4.25 1.28
C THR A 55 0.34 -4.90 0.30
N HIS A 56 0.40 -4.49 -0.97
CA HIS A 56 -0.52 -4.95 -2.00
C HIS A 56 -0.37 -6.44 -2.31
N TYR A 57 0.83 -6.99 -2.17
CA TYR A 57 1.09 -8.42 -2.41
C TYR A 57 1.20 -9.25 -1.12
N ASN A 58 0.82 -8.70 0.03
CA ASN A 58 0.83 -9.45 1.28
C ASN A 58 -0.34 -10.44 1.32
N GLU A 59 -0.04 -11.74 1.38
CA GLU A 59 -1.04 -12.82 1.45
C GLU A 59 -1.89 -12.79 2.72
N THR A 60 -1.38 -12.19 3.82
CA THR A 60 -2.16 -12.04 5.06
C THR A 60 -3.20 -10.91 4.96
N LEU A 61 -3.01 -9.97 4.05
CA LEU A 61 -3.96 -8.87 3.78
C LEU A 61 -4.86 -9.19 2.59
N PHE A 62 -4.32 -9.84 1.56
CA PHE A 62 -5.00 -10.16 0.30
C PHE A 62 -4.75 -11.62 -0.09
N ALA A 63 -5.72 -12.51 0.16
CA ALA A 63 -5.63 -13.89 -0.28
C ALA A 63 -5.52 -13.98 -1.81
N GLN A 64 -4.65 -14.85 -2.33
CA GLN A 64 -4.33 -14.91 -3.76
C GLN A 64 -3.97 -13.50 -4.31
N PRO A 65 -2.91 -12.86 -3.80
CA PRO A 65 -2.65 -11.44 -4.03
C PRO A 65 -2.36 -11.12 -5.49
N CYS A 66 -1.96 -12.10 -6.30
CA CYS A 66 -1.72 -11.94 -7.74
C CYS A 66 -2.98 -12.12 -8.60
N ALA A 67 -4.09 -12.60 -8.03
CA ALA A 67 -5.37 -12.74 -8.73
C ALA A 67 -6.14 -11.42 -8.71
N PHE A 68 -6.78 -11.07 -9.84
CA PHE A 68 -7.69 -9.94 -9.93
C PHE A 68 -9.07 -10.34 -9.40
N ILE A 69 -9.36 -9.96 -8.15
CA ILE A 69 -10.59 -10.28 -7.45
C ILE A 69 -11.19 -8.97 -6.91
N PRO A 70 -12.05 -8.28 -7.68
CA PRO A 70 -12.65 -7.02 -7.25
C PRO A 70 -13.45 -7.13 -5.95
N ASP A 71 -14.21 -8.22 -5.79
CA ASP A 71 -15.16 -8.40 -4.68
C ASP A 71 -14.53 -9.03 -3.43
N ARG A 72 -13.21 -8.90 -3.24
CA ARG A 72 -12.47 -9.49 -2.11
C ARG A 72 -12.73 -8.82 -0.76
#